data_AF-A0A251UA20-F1
#
_entry.id   AF-A0A251UA20-F1
#
_cell.length_a   1.000
_cell.length_b   1.000
_cell.length_c   1.000
_cell.angle_alpha   90.00
_cell.angle_beta   90.00
_cell.angle_gamma   90.00
#
_symmetry.space_group_name_H-M   'P 1'
#
loop_
_entity.id
_entity.type
_entity.pdbx_description
1 polymer ?
#
loop_
_entity_poly.entity_id
_entity_poly.type
_entity_poly.pdbx_seq_one_letter_code
_entity_poly.pdbx_strand_id
1 'polypeptide(L)'
;MAPEYATIGHLSEKVDTYSFGIVILEIISGRRCNDENFSGPDTSHLLEHAWQLYERGMQIELIDQELGIEEHHKANVTKTIEIALMCTQSPASLRPTMSEVVVMLSSGLSMGPRKLVKPSFIDSRRVIHFSANQSKYK
;
A
#
# COMPACT_ATOMS: atom_id res chain seq x y z
N MET A 1 -1.76 -7.45 -3.73
CA MET A 1 -1.56 -7.39 -5.20
C MET A 1 -2.27 -6.17 -5.77
N ALA A 2 -1.88 -5.68 -6.96
CA ALA A 2 -2.60 -4.58 -7.62
C ALA A 2 -4.06 -5.00 -7.93
N PRO A 3 -5.05 -4.13 -7.66
CA PRO A 3 -6.46 -4.51 -7.75
C PRO A 3 -6.88 -4.90 -9.18
N GLU A 4 -6.42 -4.20 -10.21
CA GLU A 4 -6.74 -4.48 -11.61
C GLU A 4 -6.13 -5.80 -12.12
N TYR A 5 -4.97 -6.20 -11.59
CA TYR A 5 -4.39 -7.50 -11.90
C TYR A 5 -5.18 -8.62 -11.22
N ALA A 6 -5.50 -8.44 -9.94
CA ALA A 6 -6.22 -9.45 -9.15
C ALA A 6 -7.67 -9.66 -9.59
N THR A 7 -8.35 -8.60 -10.03
CA THR A 7 -9.79 -8.66 -10.36
C THR A 7 -10.06 -9.05 -11.81
N ILE A 8 -9.27 -8.56 -12.76
CA ILE A 8 -9.54 -8.74 -14.21
C ILE A 8 -8.31 -9.21 -15.00
N GLY A 9 -7.18 -9.52 -14.35
CA GLY A 9 -5.98 -10.04 -15.01
C GLY A 9 -5.22 -9.02 -15.88
N HIS A 10 -5.43 -7.72 -15.66
CA HIS A 10 -4.77 -6.68 -16.45
C HIS A 10 -3.30 -6.54 -16.02
N LEU A 11 -2.39 -7.05 -16.87
CA LEU A 11 -0.95 -6.93 -16.68
C LEU A 11 -0.42 -5.62 -17.29
N SER A 12 0.38 -4.88 -16.52
CA SER A 12 1.11 -3.69 -16.97
C SER A 12 2.30 -3.42 -16.05
N GLU A 13 3.24 -2.57 -16.47
CA GLU A 13 4.34 -2.10 -15.62
C GLU A 13 3.85 -1.44 -14.31
N LYS A 14 2.63 -0.90 -14.31
CA LYS A 14 2.03 -0.26 -13.13
C LYS A 14 1.67 -1.26 -12.03
N VAL A 15 1.50 -2.55 -12.37
CA VAL A 15 1.27 -3.62 -11.39
C VAL A 15 2.53 -3.83 -10.54
N ASP A 16 3.71 -3.74 -11.16
CA ASP A 16 4.99 -3.80 -10.46
C ASP A 16 5.21 -2.56 -9.59
N THR A 17 4.84 -1.38 -10.09
CA THR A 17 4.86 -0.14 -9.27
C THR A 17 4.01 -0.27 -8.01
N TYR A 18 2.80 -0.82 -8.12
CA TYR A 18 1.94 -1.06 -6.95
C TYR A 18 2.61 -1.97 -5.94
N SER A 19 3.14 -3.11 -6.41
CA SER A 19 3.77 -4.11 -5.54
C SER A 19 5.02 -3.55 -4.87
N PHE A 20 5.80 -2.73 -5.58
CA PHE A 20 6.92 -1.99 -5.00
C PHE A 20 6.49 -1.04 -3.88
N GLY A 21 5.38 -0.32 -4.05
CA GLY A 21 4.81 0.52 -2.99
C GLY A 21 4.46 -0.27 -1.72
N ILE A 22 3.85 -1.45 -1.88
CA ILE A 22 3.59 -2.36 -0.74
C ILE A 22 4.88 -2.78 -0.06
N VAL A 23 5.89 -3.20 -0.81
CA VAL A 23 7.19 -3.63 -0.25
C VAL A 23 7.86 -2.51 0.55
N ILE A 24 7.80 -1.26 0.09
CA ILE A 24 8.29 -0.11 0.87
C ILE A 24 7.57 -0.02 2.22
N LEU A 25 6.24 -0.11 2.23
CA LEU A 25 5.47 -0.05 3.47
C LEU A 25 5.83 -1.22 4.41
N GLU A 26 6.02 -2.42 3.87
CA GLU A 26 6.46 -3.59 4.65
C GLU A 26 7.84 -3.37 5.28
N ILE A 27 8.80 -2.83 4.52
CA ILE A 27 10.15 -2.51 5.02
C ILE A 27 10.10 -1.48 6.13
N ILE A 28 9.36 -0.39 5.94
CA ILE A 28 9.29 0.71 6.92
C ILE A 28 8.57 0.28 8.19
N SER A 29 7.53 -0.55 8.06
CA SER A 29 6.73 -0.98 9.21
C SER A 29 7.26 -2.22 9.92
N GLY A 30 8.18 -2.96 9.30
CA GLY A 30 8.59 -4.28 9.79
C GLY A 30 7.47 -5.33 9.73
N ARG A 31 6.33 -5.00 9.10
CA ARG A 31 5.11 -5.83 9.11
C ARG A 31 4.83 -6.40 7.74
N ARG A 32 4.25 -7.60 7.71
CA ARG A 32 3.74 -8.21 6.47
C ARG A 32 2.44 -7.53 6.05
N CYS A 33 2.22 -7.40 4.74
CA CYS A 33 1.00 -6.81 4.18
C CYS A 33 -0.30 -7.50 4.65
N ASN A 34 -0.24 -8.81 4.92
CA ASN A 34 -1.35 -9.64 5.37
C ASN A 34 -1.13 -10.20 6.78
N ASP A 35 -0.54 -9.43 7.70
CA ASP A 35 -0.32 -9.91 9.05
C ASP A 35 -1.65 -10.11 9.82
N GLU A 36 -2.14 -11.35 9.84
CA GLU A 36 -3.37 -11.77 10.53
C GLU A 36 -3.26 -11.72 12.05
N ASN A 37 -2.04 -11.63 12.61
CA ASN A 37 -1.82 -11.54 14.06
C ASN A 37 -2.16 -10.15 14.62
N PHE A 38 -2.50 -9.18 13.77
CA PHE A 38 -3.00 -7.87 14.18
C PHE A 38 -4.47 -7.97 14.60
N SER A 39 -4.72 -8.68 15.70
CA SER A 39 -6.01 -8.87 16.37
C SER A 39 -6.44 -7.64 17.17
N GLY A 40 -6.22 -6.44 16.63
CA GLY A 40 -6.76 -5.19 17.15
C GLY A 40 -8.15 -4.91 16.56
N PRO A 41 -8.93 -3.98 17.13
CA PRO A 41 -10.19 -3.54 16.52
C PRO A 41 -10.00 -2.99 15.09
N ASP A 42 -8.77 -2.56 14.75
CA ASP A 42 -8.33 -2.15 13.41
C ASP A 42 -7.56 -3.27 12.69
N THR A 43 -8.24 -4.38 12.36
CA THR A 43 -7.75 -5.42 11.42
C THR A 43 -7.66 -4.90 9.97
N SER A 44 -7.09 -3.72 9.81
CA SER A 44 -6.88 -3.03 8.54
C SER A 44 -5.62 -3.59 7.88
N HIS A 45 -5.70 -3.88 6.58
CA HIS A 45 -4.53 -4.26 5.78
C HIS A 45 -3.44 -3.18 5.92
N LEU A 46 -2.15 -3.53 5.86
CA LEU A 46 -1.03 -2.59 6.08
C LEU A 46 -1.20 -1.26 5.31
N LEU A 47 -1.65 -1.34 4.06
CA LEU A 47 -1.90 -0.17 3.23
C LEU A 47 -3.01 0.75 3.79
N GLU A 48 -4.07 0.18 4.35
CA GLU A 48 -5.16 0.93 4.97
C GLU A 48 -4.69 1.63 6.24
N HIS A 49 -3.92 0.94 7.08
CA HIS A 49 -3.31 1.54 8.27
C HIS A 49 -2.36 2.71 7.90
N ALA A 50 -1.48 2.49 6.92
CA ALA A 50 -0.58 3.54 6.41
C ALA A 50 -1.38 4.75 5.88
N TRP A 51 -2.50 4.51 5.20
CA TRP A 51 -3.37 5.58 4.73
C TRP A 51 -4.02 6.37 5.87
N GLN A 52 -4.53 5.69 6.90
CA GLN A 52 -5.12 6.35 8.07
C GLN A 52 -4.11 7.25 8.79
N LEU A 53 -2.85 6.79 8.93
CA LEU A 53 -1.77 7.60 9.50
C LEU A 53 -1.44 8.80 8.62
N TYR A 54 -1.39 8.62 7.29
CA TYR A 54 -1.21 9.72 6.35
C TYR A 54 -2.31 10.78 6.45
N GLU A 55 -3.59 10.37 6.51
CA GLU A 55 -4.73 11.30 6.66
C GLU A 55 -4.66 12.12 7.95
N ARG A 56 -4.02 11.58 9.00
CA ARG A 56 -3.85 12.25 10.30
C ARG A 56 -2.54 13.04 10.39
N GLY A 57 -1.65 12.95 9.40
CA GLY A 57 -0.30 13.53 9.46
C GLY A 57 0.62 12.83 10.47
N MET A 58 0.37 11.55 10.75
CA MET A 58 1.08 10.73 11.74
C MET A 58 1.85 9.58 11.06
N GLN A 59 2.35 9.78 9.84
CA GLN A 59 3.08 8.76 9.06
C GLN A 59 4.26 8.16 9.84
N ILE A 60 4.86 8.93 10.76
CA ILE A 60 6.00 8.48 11.57
C ILE A 60 5.65 7.31 12.49
N GLU A 61 4.38 7.16 12.88
CA GLU A 61 3.91 6.05 13.71
C GLU A 61 3.92 4.71 12.95
N LEU A 62 4.05 4.76 11.62
CA LEU A 62 4.20 3.55 10.80
C LEU A 62 5.58 2.91 10.96
N ILE A 63 6.60 3.67 11.39
CA ILE A 63 7.98 3.19 11.43
C ILE A 63 8.14 2.14 12.52
N ASP A 64 8.73 0.99 12.16
CA ASP A 64 9.14 -0.02 13.12
C ASP A 64 10.08 0.57 14.17
N GLN A 65 9.75 0.37 15.44
CA GLN A 65 10.56 0.85 16.55
C GLN A 65 11.96 0.20 16.56
N GLU A 66 12.09 -1.01 16.02
CA GLU A 66 13.37 -1.74 15.93
C GLU A 66 14.30 -1.19 14.84
N LEU A 67 13.80 -0.38 13.88
CA LEU A 67 14.63 0.25 12.85
C LEU A 67 15.59 1.31 13.41
N GLY A 68 15.33 1.84 14.61
CA GLY A 68 16.22 2.79 15.27
C GLY A 68 16.51 4.06 14.44
N ILE A 69 15.52 4.55 13.69
CA ILE A 69 15.69 5.70 12.78
C ILE A 69 16.05 6.97 13.57
N GLU A 70 17.20 7.56 13.22
CA GLU A 70 17.64 8.84 13.76
C GLU A 70 16.68 9.98 13.37
N GLU A 71 16.53 10.98 14.24
CA GLU A 71 15.60 12.10 14.04
C GLU A 71 15.80 12.80 12.69
N HIS A 72 17.06 12.98 12.27
CA HIS A 72 17.39 13.66 11.02
C HIS A 72 17.01 12.89 9.75
N HIS A 73 16.76 11.57 9.87
CA HIS A 73 16.29 10.73 8.76
C HIS A 73 14.77 10.68 8.66
N LYS A 74 14.04 11.03 9.72
CA LYS A 74 12.57 10.90 9.79
C LYS A 74 11.85 11.63 8.65
N ALA A 75 12.32 12.82 8.28
CA ALA A 75 11.74 13.58 7.16
C ALA A 75 11.86 12.84 5.81
N ASN A 76 12.97 12.13 5.59
CA ASN A 76 13.16 11.32 4.39
C ASN A 76 12.26 10.08 4.43
N VAL A 77 12.14 9.42 5.59
CA VAL A 77 11.24 8.26 5.74
C VAL A 77 9.77 8.67 5.53
N THR A 78 9.33 9.80 6.07
CA THR A 78 7.98 10.33 5.81
C THR A 78 7.72 10.53 4.32
N LYS A 79 8.68 11.13 3.58
CA LYS A 79 8.57 11.25 2.11
C LYS A 79 8.52 9.89 1.42
N THR A 80 9.32 8.93 1.86
CA THR A 80 9.31 7.56 1.32
C THR A 80 7.95 6.89 1.51
N ILE A 81 7.28 7.11 2.65
CA ILE A 81 5.90 6.65 2.88
C ILE A 81 4.94 7.31 1.88
N GLU A 82 5.04 8.62 1.65
CA GLU A 82 4.21 9.31 0.66
C GLU A 82 4.42 8.78 -0.76
N ILE A 83 5.67 8.48 -1.13
CA ILE A 83 6.00 7.85 -2.42
C ILE A 83 5.37 6.46 -2.51
N ALA A 84 5.43 5.67 -1.44
CA ALA A 84 4.76 4.37 -1.40
C ALA A 84 3.24 4.48 -1.60
N LEU A 85 2.60 5.47 -0.96
CA LEU A 85 1.17 5.73 -1.13
C LEU A 85 0.81 6.21 -2.54
N MET A 86 1.71 6.93 -3.23
CA MET A 86 1.58 7.28 -4.64
C MET A 86 1.66 6.03 -5.53
N CYS A 87 2.59 5.12 -5.24
CA CYS A 87 2.74 3.85 -5.96
C CYS A 87 1.50 2.95 -5.85
N THR A 88 0.72 3.06 -4.77
CA THR A 88 -0.46 2.22 -4.53
C THR A 88 -1.79 2.86 -4.97
N GLN A 89 -1.75 3.96 -5.71
CA GLN A 89 -2.96 4.65 -6.18
C GLN A 89 -3.83 3.77 -7.09
N SER A 90 -5.14 4.04 -7.07
CA SER A 90 -6.13 3.51 -8.01
C SER A 90 -6.93 4.69 -8.58
N PRO A 91 -7.06 4.83 -9.90
CA PRO A 91 -6.63 3.91 -10.96
C PRO A 91 -5.11 3.87 -11.18
N ALA A 92 -4.62 2.82 -11.87
CA ALA A 92 -3.20 2.58 -12.16
C ALA A 92 -2.49 3.76 -12.89
N SER A 93 -3.25 4.58 -13.63
CA SER A 93 -2.75 5.78 -14.30
C SER A 93 -2.27 6.88 -13.36
N LEU A 94 -2.71 6.88 -12.09
CA LEU A 94 -2.25 7.83 -11.08
C LEU A 94 -0.90 7.46 -10.47
N ARG A 95 -0.48 6.19 -10.59
CA ARG A 95 0.80 5.74 -10.07
C ARG A 95 1.94 6.38 -10.88
N PRO A 96 3.08 6.73 -10.27
CA PRO A 96 4.27 7.12 -11.02
C PRO A 96 4.81 5.98 -11.88
N THR A 97 5.70 6.29 -12.81
CA THR A 97 6.57 5.32 -13.48
C THR A 97 7.73 4.95 -12.55
N MET A 98 8.37 3.79 -12.74
CA MET A 98 9.50 3.39 -11.89
C MET A 98 10.69 4.36 -12.00
N SER A 99 10.89 5.00 -13.16
CA SER A 99 11.90 6.04 -13.33
C SER A 99 11.59 7.29 -12.50
N GLU A 100 10.32 7.74 -12.48
CA GLU A 100 9.88 8.82 -11.58
C GLU A 100 10.09 8.44 -10.10
N VAL A 101 9.78 7.20 -9.72
CA VAL A 101 9.99 6.70 -8.34
C VAL A 101 11.47 6.78 -7.94
N VAL A 102 12.39 6.34 -8.80
CA VAL A 102 13.83 6.43 -8.55
C VAL A 102 14.25 7.89 -8.35
N VAL A 103 13.76 8.80 -9.19
CA VAL A 103 14.07 10.23 -9.06
C VAL A 103 13.54 10.79 -7.73
N MET A 104 12.30 10.49 -7.35
CA MET A 104 11.70 10.95 -6.10
C MET A 104 12.49 10.47 -4.88
N LEU A 105 12.87 9.19 -4.85
CA LEU A 105 13.67 8.60 -3.77
C LEU A 105 15.09 9.18 -3.70
N SER A 106 15.71 9.47 -4.85
CA SER A 106 17.11 9.91 -4.90
C SER A 106 17.30 11.40 -4.64
N SER A 107 16.34 12.23 -5.05
CA SER A 107 16.48 13.70 -5.04
C SER A 107 15.82 14.36 -3.83
N GLY A 108 15.01 13.63 -3.06
CA GLY A 108 14.19 14.19 -1.99
C GLY A 108 13.15 15.20 -2.46
N LEU A 109 12.96 15.35 -3.78
CA LEU A 109 11.97 16.21 -4.41
C LEU A 109 10.62 15.49 -4.42
N SER A 110 9.63 16.13 -3.80
CA SER A 110 8.22 15.78 -4.00
C SER A 110 7.79 16.37 -5.35
N MET A 111 7.25 15.54 -6.26
CA MET A 111 6.87 15.93 -7.63
C MET A 111 5.60 16.80 -7.69
N GLY A 112 5.53 17.83 -6.86
CA GLY A 112 4.39 18.73 -6.73
C GLY A 112 3.22 18.11 -5.97
N PRO A 113 2.10 18.85 -5.81
CA PRO A 113 0.94 18.40 -5.06
C PRO A 113 0.13 17.42 -5.92
N ARG A 114 0.66 16.22 -6.18
CA ARG A 114 -0.19 15.12 -6.66
C ARG A 114 -1.10 14.73 -5.50
N LYS A 115 -2.36 15.12 -5.58
CA LYS A 115 -3.35 14.82 -4.54
C LYS A 115 -3.56 13.32 -4.49
N LEU A 116 -3.07 12.72 -3.42
CA LEU A 116 -3.30 11.32 -3.08
C LEU A 116 -4.80 11.09 -2.85
N VAL A 117 -5.37 10.05 -3.48
CA VAL A 117 -6.76 9.65 -3.33
C VAL A 117 -6.82 8.32 -2.58
N LYS A 118 -7.73 8.22 -1.61
CA LYS A 118 -7.90 7.01 -0.80
C LYS A 118 -8.20 5.82 -1.69
N PRO A 119 -7.37 4.76 -1.67
CA PRO A 119 -7.64 3.55 -2.42
C PRO A 119 -8.95 2.92 -1.96
N SER A 120 -9.70 2.34 -2.89
CA SER A 120 -10.81 1.45 -2.56
C SER A 120 -10.23 0.12 -2.07
N PHE A 121 -10.24 -0.10 -0.76
CA PHE A 121 -9.77 -1.36 -0.19
C PHE A 121 -10.78 -2.46 -0.51
N ILE A 122 -10.34 -3.48 -1.26
CA ILE A 122 -11.13 -4.68 -1.50
C ILE A 122 -11.03 -5.51 -0.22
N ASP A 123 -12.14 -5.63 0.52
CA ASP A 123 -12.25 -6.53 1.67
C ASP A 123 -12.11 -7.98 1.18
N SER A 124 -10.97 -8.60 1.50
CA SER A 124 -10.69 -9.98 1.13
C SER A 124 -11.59 -11.00 1.87
N ARG A 125 -12.32 -10.58 2.92
CA ARG A 125 -13.30 -11.43 3.62
C ARG A 125 -14.62 -11.58 2.87
N ARG A 126 -14.83 -10.84 1.77
CA ARG A 126 -16.02 -10.98 0.90
C ARG A 126 -15.79 -11.87 -0.31
N VAL A 127 -14.67 -12.60 -0.38
CA VAL A 127 -14.56 -13.69 -1.36
C VAL A 127 -15.64 -14.72 -1.02
N ILE A 128 -16.68 -14.67 -1.84
CA ILE A 128 -17.93 -15.41 -1.74
C ILE A 128 -17.61 -16.88 -1.48
N HIS A 129 -18.11 -17.40 -0.36
CA HIS A 129 -18.30 -18.82 -0.14
C HIS A 129 -19.18 -19.33 -1.29
N PHE A 130 -18.57 -19.82 -2.38
CA PHE A 130 -19.28 -20.60 -3.39
C PHE A 130 -19.67 -21.89 -2.69
N SER A 131 -20.83 -21.89 -2.04
CA SER A 131 -21.50 -23.11 -1.64
C SER A 131 -21.63 -23.97 -2.89
N ALA A 132 -20.86 -25.05 -2.92
CA ALA A 132 -21.07 -26.15 -3.85
C ALA A 132 -22.48 -26.68 -3.60
N ASN A 133 -23.45 -26.16 -4.34
CA ASN A 133 -24.79 -26.72 -4.36
C ASN A 133 -24.69 -27.98 -5.25
N GLN A 134 -24.43 -29.13 -4.63
CA GLN A 134 -24.58 -30.41 -5.32
C GLN A 134 -26.06 -30.57 -5.66
N SER A 135 -26.36 -30.38 -6.95
CA SER A 135 -27.66 -30.58 -7.54
C SER A 135 -28.06 -32.04 -7.37
N LYS A 136 -29.12 -32.29 -6.60
CA LYS A 136 -29.93 -33.50 -6.72
C LYS A 136 -30.57 -33.50 -8.12
N TYR A 137 -30.12 -34.38 -9.00
CA TYR A 137 -30.92 -34.85 -10.14
C TYR A 137 -30.66 -36.34 -10.36
N LYS A 138 -31.74 -37.11 -10.10
CA LYS A 138 -32.02 -38.53 -10.42
C LYS A 138 -31.17 -39.62 -9.77
#